data_AF-A0A820D6C4-F1
#
_entry.id   AF-A0A820D6C4-F1
#
_cell.length_a   1.000
_cell.length_b   1.000
_cell.length_c   1.000
_cell.angle_alpha   90.00
_cell.angle_beta   90.00
_cell.angle_gamma   90.00
#
_symmetry.space_group_name_H-M   'P 1'
#
loop_
_entity.id
_entity.type
_entity.pdbx_description
1 polymer ?
#
loop_
_entity_poly.entity_id
_entity_poly.type
_entity_poly.pdbx_seq_one_letter_code
_entity_poly.pdbx_strand_id
1 'polypeptide(L)'
;NFTGLYIANLPELLNQSTFLNLSLSDLRNLAASGQNTDPLLLNATAYFDLGPRLITDTSAGIYHYVSTRNNDFSNRDQKGRIIVQPFQFNYQTIGQNTYTTKLEDTTVIFPEGSVNTTVPIKLSKFSRDQLSQILPLNGQNIVNKQTLFDSVYVVEPYDLQFSSNIQFQIPFQELNNDQKNVDVLQFEPTNGVYLKLLSTLDTNNRVLKFQSDTAGVFVFVEKSSSSIWVAGVVIPIVLIVIIIISTVIYFRLSPNRYIQVKDQLTKTKRSFFSRV
;
A
#
# COMPACT_ATOMS: atom_id res chain seq x y z
N ASN A 1 2.59 -6.72 61.48
CA ASN A 1 3.51 -6.01 60.58
C ASN A 1 3.66 -6.77 59.27
N PHE A 2 2.75 -6.54 58.32
CA PHE A 2 2.89 -7.00 56.94
C PHE A 2 3.56 -5.89 56.15
N THR A 3 4.86 -6.02 55.93
CA THR A 3 5.59 -5.20 54.97
C THR A 3 5.21 -5.68 53.58
N GLY A 4 4.31 -4.96 52.93
CA GLY A 4 3.98 -5.15 51.52
C GLY A 4 5.22 -4.91 50.66
N LEU A 5 5.91 -6.00 50.30
CA LEU A 5 6.94 -5.99 49.27
C LEU A 5 6.26 -5.74 47.92
N TYR A 6 6.28 -4.50 47.45
CA TYR A 6 5.83 -4.14 46.10
C TYR A 6 6.72 -4.74 44.98
N ILE A 7 7.80 -5.45 45.34
CA ILE A 7 8.66 -6.23 44.44
C ILE A 7 8.06 -7.62 44.13
N ALA A 8 7.07 -8.10 44.89
CA ALA A 8 6.51 -9.45 44.70
C ALA A 8 5.54 -9.59 43.52
N ASN A 9 5.25 -8.51 42.79
CA ASN A 9 4.56 -8.57 41.51
C ASN A 9 5.54 -8.50 40.33
N LEU A 10 6.72 -9.14 40.43
CA LEU A 10 7.27 -9.74 39.21
C LEU A 10 6.16 -10.66 38.70
N PRO A 11 5.60 -10.47 37.49
CA PRO A 11 4.61 -11.40 37.01
C PRO A 11 5.27 -12.77 37.06
N GLU A 12 4.64 -13.72 37.75
CA GLU A 12 5.07 -15.13 37.91
C GLU A 12 5.43 -15.77 36.55
N LEU A 13 4.94 -15.14 35.49
CA LEU A 13 5.13 -15.42 34.08
C LEU A 13 6.40 -14.83 33.43
N LEU A 14 7.29 -14.10 34.13
CA LEU A 14 8.53 -13.58 33.52
C LEU A 14 9.42 -14.69 32.98
N ASN A 15 9.48 -15.82 33.69
CA ASN A 15 10.19 -17.02 33.24
C ASN A 15 9.48 -17.73 32.05
N GLN A 16 8.24 -17.34 31.75
CA GLN A 16 7.42 -17.86 30.64
C GLN A 16 7.18 -16.79 29.56
N SER A 17 7.70 -15.58 29.73
CA SER A 17 7.42 -14.45 28.85
C SER A 17 8.35 -14.49 27.64
N THR A 18 7.77 -14.35 26.45
CA THR A 18 8.49 -14.23 25.17
C THR A 18 8.45 -12.80 24.64
N PHE A 19 8.33 -11.79 25.52
CA PHE A 19 8.22 -10.39 25.13
C PHE A 19 9.44 -9.97 24.29
N LEU A 20 9.20 -9.69 23.01
CA LEU A 20 10.22 -9.34 22.01
C LEU A 20 11.39 -10.34 21.93
N ASN A 21 11.19 -11.59 22.38
CA ASN A 21 12.23 -12.61 22.53
C ASN A 21 13.47 -12.13 23.33
N LEU A 22 13.27 -11.17 24.24
CA LEU A 22 14.35 -10.65 25.08
C LEU A 22 14.80 -11.70 26.10
N SER A 23 16.08 -11.62 26.47
CA SER A 23 16.60 -12.49 27.52
C SER A 23 15.88 -12.24 28.85
N LEU A 24 15.80 -13.25 29.71
CA LEU A 24 15.22 -13.09 31.05
C LEU A 24 15.90 -11.97 31.85
N SER A 25 17.20 -11.77 31.63
CA SER A 25 17.96 -10.66 32.24
C SER A 25 17.45 -9.31 31.75
N ASP A 26 17.29 -9.14 30.44
CA ASP A 26 16.76 -7.91 29.83
C ASP A 26 15.33 -7.65 30.27
N LEU A 27 14.48 -8.68 30.34
CA LEU A 27 13.11 -8.57 30.84
C LEU A 27 13.06 -8.16 32.32
N ARG A 28 13.95 -8.69 33.16
CA ARG A 28 14.08 -8.28 34.57
C ARG A 28 14.53 -6.83 34.68
N ASN A 29 15.50 -6.42 33.86
CA ASN A 29 16.01 -5.05 33.88
C ASN A 29 14.94 -4.05 33.38
N LEU A 30 14.16 -4.42 32.36
CA LEU A 30 13.00 -3.64 31.88
C LEU A 30 11.90 -3.54 32.93
N ALA A 31 11.56 -4.65 33.60
CA ALA A 31 10.49 -4.69 34.58
C ALA A 31 10.84 -3.99 35.90
N ALA A 32 12.10 -4.00 36.30
CA ALA A 32 12.58 -3.51 37.59
C ALA A 32 13.58 -2.35 37.45
N SER A 33 13.36 -1.47 36.46
CA SER A 33 14.16 -0.27 36.18
C SER A 33 14.67 0.42 37.45
N GLY A 34 15.96 0.20 37.74
CA GLY A 34 16.58 0.62 39.00
C GLY A 34 16.00 -0.17 40.17
N GLN A 35 16.85 -0.94 40.87
CA GLN A 35 16.48 -1.51 42.17
C GLN A 35 16.29 -0.38 43.18
N ASN A 36 15.18 0.32 43.10
CA ASN A 36 14.77 1.24 44.11
C ASN A 36 14.04 0.41 45.17
N THR A 37 14.67 0.26 46.33
CA THR A 37 14.08 -0.43 47.48
C THR A 37 12.95 0.38 48.11
N ASP A 38 12.77 1.63 47.69
CA ASP A 38 11.65 2.47 48.09
C ASP A 38 10.33 1.96 47.47
N PRO A 39 9.38 1.44 48.28
CA PRO A 39 8.09 0.97 47.80
C PRO A 39 7.24 2.10 47.18
N LEU A 40 7.57 3.37 47.46
CA LEU A 40 6.94 4.54 46.85
C LEU A 40 7.67 5.01 45.59
N LEU A 41 8.78 4.33 45.22
CA LEU A 41 9.63 4.60 44.06
C LEU A 41 9.96 6.10 43.88
N LEU A 42 10.03 6.89 44.98
CA LEU A 42 10.17 8.36 44.92
C LEU A 42 11.51 8.77 44.31
N ASN A 43 12.52 7.91 44.44
CA ASN A 43 13.88 8.09 43.93
C ASN A 43 14.22 7.16 42.75
N ALA A 44 13.21 6.58 42.07
CA ALA A 44 13.49 5.67 40.96
C ALA A 44 13.99 6.48 39.76
N THR A 45 15.00 5.97 39.05
CA THR A 45 15.49 6.61 37.82
C THR A 45 14.37 6.65 36.78
N ALA A 46 14.08 7.83 36.24
CA ALA A 46 12.97 8.04 35.31
C ALA A 46 13.15 7.32 33.96
N TYR A 47 14.36 6.85 33.65
CA TYR A 47 14.72 6.26 32.38
C TYR A 47 15.58 5.02 32.60
N PHE A 48 15.23 3.94 31.92
CA PHE A 48 16.06 2.76 31.76
C PHE A 48 16.33 2.58 30.26
N ASP A 49 17.61 2.58 29.91
CA ASP A 49 18.06 2.33 28.54
C ASP A 49 18.59 0.89 28.45
N LEU A 50 17.87 0.05 27.70
CA LEU A 50 18.28 -1.33 27.43
C LEU A 50 19.43 -1.40 26.40
N GLY A 51 19.67 -0.30 25.68
CA GLY A 51 20.46 -0.26 24.46
C GLY A 51 19.79 -1.02 23.31
N PRO A 52 20.42 -1.02 22.12
CA PRO A 52 19.91 -1.76 20.97
C PRO A 52 19.83 -3.27 21.27
N ARG A 53 18.72 -3.90 20.88
CA ARG A 53 18.56 -5.35 20.87
C ARG A 53 18.11 -5.79 19.49
N LEU A 54 18.70 -6.89 19.01
CA LEU A 54 18.29 -7.49 17.75
C LEU A 54 16.93 -8.16 17.96
N ILE A 55 15.94 -7.71 17.20
CA ILE A 55 14.64 -8.36 17.11
C ILE A 55 14.73 -9.39 15.98
N THR A 56 14.56 -10.66 16.31
CA THR A 56 14.62 -11.79 15.36
C THR A 56 13.24 -12.12 14.80
N ASP A 57 13.16 -12.92 13.74
CA ASP A 57 11.88 -13.37 13.16
C ASP A 57 10.98 -14.11 14.17
N THR A 58 11.58 -14.80 15.14
CA THR A 58 10.86 -15.44 16.26
C THR A 58 10.20 -14.46 17.22
N SER A 59 10.50 -13.16 17.09
CA SER A 59 9.89 -12.07 17.86
C SER A 59 8.68 -11.47 17.14
N ALA A 60 8.24 -12.05 16.01
CA ALA A 60 7.01 -11.63 15.35
C ALA A 60 5.82 -11.79 16.29
N GLY A 61 5.02 -10.73 16.44
CA GLY A 61 3.89 -10.72 17.35
C GLY A 61 3.39 -9.32 17.69
N ILE A 62 2.26 -9.29 18.38
CA ILE A 62 1.69 -8.06 18.94
C ILE A 62 1.93 -8.09 20.44
N TYR A 63 2.76 -7.18 20.91
CA TYR A 63 3.08 -7.05 22.32
C TYR A 63 2.36 -5.84 22.89
N HIS A 64 1.47 -6.08 23.83
CA HIS A 64 0.85 -5.04 24.62
C HIS A 64 1.68 -4.85 25.88
N TYR A 65 2.06 -3.61 26.17
CA TYR A 65 2.72 -3.31 27.43
C TYR A 65 1.88 -2.32 28.23
N VAL A 66 1.82 -2.60 29.52
CA VAL A 66 1.10 -1.82 30.52
C VAL A 66 2.17 -1.19 31.39
N SER A 67 2.10 0.13 31.57
CA SER A 67 2.92 0.77 32.60
C SER A 67 2.21 0.59 33.93
N THR A 68 2.89 0.00 34.89
CA THR A 68 2.53 0.15 36.30
C THR A 68 3.00 1.54 36.71
N ARG A 69 2.09 2.51 36.83
CA ARG A 69 2.48 3.82 37.37
C ARG A 69 3.06 3.67 38.77
N ASN A 70 4.11 4.45 39.00
CA ASN A 70 4.63 4.84 40.29
C ASN A 70 3.75 5.96 40.87
N ASN A 71 3.00 5.66 41.94
CA ASN A 71 2.43 6.59 42.93
C ASN A 71 1.13 7.40 42.65
N ASP A 72 0.14 6.90 41.91
CA ASP A 72 -1.25 7.34 42.18
C ASP A 72 -2.27 6.25 41.80
N PHE A 73 -3.21 5.99 42.71
CA PHE A 73 -4.10 4.83 42.76
C PHE A 73 -5.23 4.83 41.71
N SER A 74 -5.19 5.73 40.72
CA SER A 74 -6.19 5.80 39.65
C SER A 74 -5.65 5.23 38.33
N ASN A 75 -6.18 4.05 37.98
CA ASN A 75 -6.21 3.38 36.67
C ASN A 75 -4.88 2.86 36.07
N ARG A 76 -4.77 1.52 36.04
CA ARG A 76 -3.82 0.77 35.21
C ARG A 76 -4.37 0.70 33.79
N ASP A 77 -3.82 1.50 32.88
CA ASP A 77 -4.22 1.50 31.47
C ASP A 77 -3.09 0.99 30.56
N GLN A 78 -3.47 0.30 29.48
CA GLN A 78 -2.57 -0.06 28.39
C GLN A 78 -1.88 1.20 27.85
N LYS A 79 -0.55 1.26 27.88
CA LYS A 79 0.20 2.45 27.45
C LYS A 79 0.63 2.40 26.00
N GLY A 80 0.76 1.20 25.44
CA GLY A 80 1.17 1.07 24.06
C GLY A 80 0.98 -0.34 23.52
N ARG A 81 1.28 -0.46 22.23
CA ARG A 81 1.29 -1.72 21.48
C ARG A 81 2.53 -1.68 20.58
N ILE A 82 3.36 -2.70 20.69
CA ILE A 82 4.47 -2.95 19.77
C ILE A 82 4.01 -4.04 18.82
N ILE A 83 4.12 -3.78 17.52
CA ILE A 83 3.79 -4.76 16.49
C ILE A 83 5.11 -5.11 15.81
N VAL A 84 5.55 -6.36 15.97
CA VAL A 84 6.69 -6.91 15.25
C VAL A 84 6.14 -7.80 14.14
N GLN A 85 6.47 -7.49 12.90
CA GLN A 85 6.07 -8.28 11.75
C GLN A 85 7.32 -8.78 11.05
N PRO A 86 7.34 -10.05 10.62
CA PRO A 86 8.41 -10.53 9.77
C PRO A 86 8.37 -9.70 8.49
N PHE A 87 9.51 -9.16 8.13
CA PHE A 87 9.63 -8.25 7.00
C PHE A 87 10.83 -8.67 6.19
N GLN A 88 10.58 -8.95 4.91
CA GLN A 88 11.63 -9.37 4.02
C GLN A 88 12.11 -8.21 3.19
N PHE A 89 13.42 -8.00 3.25
CA PHE A 89 14.11 -7.02 2.43
C PHE A 89 15.46 -7.58 1.99
N ASN A 90 15.91 -7.09 0.85
CA ASN A 90 17.25 -7.28 0.35
C ASN A 90 17.92 -5.90 0.30
N TYR A 91 18.99 -5.74 1.05
CA TYR A 91 19.78 -4.51 1.10
C TYR A 91 21.07 -4.72 0.33
N GLN A 92 21.31 -3.90 -0.69
CA GLN A 92 22.52 -3.97 -1.50
C GLN A 92 22.96 -2.59 -1.96
N THR A 93 24.27 -2.39 -2.01
CA THR A 93 24.89 -1.28 -2.72
C THR A 93 25.05 -1.60 -4.21
N ILE A 94 24.41 -0.82 -5.09
CA ILE A 94 24.55 -0.93 -6.55
C ILE A 94 25.48 0.15 -7.10
N GLY A 95 26.12 -0.12 -8.24
CA GLY A 95 27.00 0.82 -8.94
C GLY A 95 26.67 0.90 -10.43
N GLN A 96 27.61 1.35 -11.24
CA GLN A 96 27.39 1.55 -12.69
C GLN A 96 27.22 0.26 -13.49
N ASN A 97 27.72 -0.89 -12.99
CA ASN A 97 27.59 -2.16 -13.69
C ASN A 97 26.16 -2.73 -13.59
N THR A 98 25.79 -3.61 -14.53
CA THR A 98 24.54 -4.36 -14.43
C THR A 98 24.53 -5.15 -13.12
N TYR A 99 23.42 -5.04 -12.39
CA TYR A 99 23.20 -5.75 -11.14
C TYR A 99 21.83 -6.40 -11.12
N THR A 100 21.76 -7.66 -10.71
CA THR A 100 20.51 -8.41 -10.58
C THR A 100 20.37 -8.85 -9.15
N THR A 101 19.25 -8.52 -8.54
CA THR A 101 18.89 -8.97 -7.20
C THR A 101 17.59 -9.77 -7.22
N LYS A 102 17.43 -10.61 -6.22
CA LYS A 102 16.22 -11.38 -5.97
C LYS A 102 15.70 -11.08 -4.57
N LEU A 103 14.39 -10.92 -4.49
CA LEU A 103 13.65 -10.90 -3.24
C LEU A 103 12.55 -11.96 -3.38
N GLU A 104 12.71 -13.06 -2.66
CA GLU A 104 11.94 -14.30 -2.91
C GLU A 104 12.02 -14.70 -4.38
N ASP A 105 10.87 -14.79 -5.04
CA ASP A 105 10.72 -15.17 -6.44
C ASP A 105 10.81 -13.96 -7.39
N THR A 106 10.76 -12.74 -6.85
CA THR A 106 10.86 -11.52 -7.65
C THR A 106 12.30 -11.21 -8.00
N THR A 107 12.56 -11.03 -9.29
CA THR A 107 13.86 -10.58 -9.81
C THR A 107 13.79 -9.11 -10.20
N VAL A 108 14.75 -8.33 -9.73
CA VAL A 108 14.92 -6.92 -10.11
C VAL A 108 16.28 -6.75 -10.75
N ILE A 109 16.28 -6.17 -11.95
CA ILE A 109 17.46 -5.97 -12.79
C ILE A 109 17.70 -4.47 -12.89
N PHE A 110 18.89 -4.06 -12.47
CA PHE A 110 19.44 -2.72 -12.62
C PHE A 110 20.40 -2.76 -13.81
N PRO A 111 20.03 -2.23 -14.98
CA PRO A 111 20.92 -2.23 -16.13
C PRO A 111 22.19 -1.42 -15.86
N GLU A 112 23.22 -1.68 -16.67
CA GLU A 112 24.42 -0.85 -16.69
C GLU A 112 24.05 0.63 -16.91
N GLY A 113 24.71 1.51 -16.17
CA GLY A 113 24.48 2.94 -16.19
C GLY A 113 23.18 3.39 -15.50
N SER A 114 22.42 2.51 -14.85
CA SER A 114 21.19 2.89 -14.12
C SER A 114 21.43 3.92 -13.01
N VAL A 115 22.62 3.91 -12.40
CA VAL A 115 23.06 4.92 -11.44
C VAL A 115 24.44 5.45 -11.83
N ASN A 116 24.66 6.75 -11.61
CA ASN A 116 25.95 7.40 -11.92
C ASN A 116 27.00 7.20 -10.82
N THR A 117 26.55 6.89 -9.61
CA THR A 117 27.40 6.66 -8.44
C THR A 117 26.95 5.42 -7.70
N THR A 118 27.75 4.98 -6.75
CA THR A 118 27.42 3.85 -5.90
C THR A 118 26.32 4.26 -4.90
N VAL A 119 25.17 3.60 -4.95
CA VAL A 119 23.99 3.94 -4.14
C VAL A 119 23.49 2.70 -3.38
N PRO A 120 23.24 2.80 -2.07
CA PRO A 120 22.56 1.74 -1.32
C PRO A 120 21.08 1.68 -1.71
N ILE A 121 20.61 0.49 -2.05
CA ILE A 121 19.22 0.20 -2.38
C ILE A 121 18.69 -0.83 -1.39
N LYS A 122 17.46 -0.61 -0.95
CA LYS A 122 16.70 -1.60 -0.19
C LYS A 122 15.46 -1.99 -0.98
N LEU A 123 15.42 -3.23 -1.43
CA LEU A 123 14.24 -3.83 -2.03
C LEU A 123 13.47 -4.56 -0.95
N SER A 124 12.18 -4.30 -0.85
CA SER A 124 11.33 -4.81 0.22
C SER A 124 9.99 -5.29 -0.32
N LYS A 125 9.41 -6.29 0.35
CA LYS A 125 8.08 -6.82 0.04
C LYS A 125 7.20 -6.72 1.27
N PHE A 126 6.02 -6.19 1.09
CA PHE A 126 5.03 -6.00 2.12
C PHE A 126 3.71 -6.65 1.73
N SER A 127 2.93 -7.05 2.74
CA SER A 127 1.55 -7.46 2.50
C SER A 127 0.65 -6.24 2.28
N ARG A 128 -0.48 -6.49 1.63
CA ARG A 128 -1.57 -5.52 1.43
C ARG A 128 -1.96 -4.78 2.71
N ASP A 129 -2.04 -5.48 3.83
CA ASP A 129 -2.46 -4.92 5.11
C ASP A 129 -1.41 -3.95 5.69
N GLN A 130 -0.15 -4.14 5.33
CA GLN A 130 0.96 -3.29 5.74
C GLN A 130 1.06 -1.99 4.93
N LEU A 131 0.30 -1.85 3.84
CA LEU A 131 0.35 -0.65 2.99
C LEU A 131 0.14 0.65 3.76
N SER A 132 -0.74 0.62 4.79
CA SER A 132 -1.03 1.77 5.65
C SER A 132 0.15 2.26 6.50
N GLN A 133 1.17 1.41 6.69
CA GLN A 133 2.37 1.74 7.45
C GLN A 133 3.45 2.39 6.57
N ILE A 134 3.39 2.14 5.25
CA ILE A 134 4.42 2.54 4.29
C ILE A 134 4.02 3.83 3.57
N LEU A 135 2.73 3.99 3.29
CA LEU A 135 2.22 5.14 2.55
C LEU A 135 1.66 6.22 3.47
N PRO A 136 1.94 7.51 3.18
CA PRO A 136 1.29 8.61 3.86
C PRO A 136 -0.23 8.55 3.66
N LEU A 137 -1.00 9.12 4.59
CA LEU A 137 -2.47 9.05 4.61
C LEU A 137 -3.13 9.39 3.26
N ASN A 138 -2.55 10.34 2.50
CA ASN A 138 -3.06 10.74 1.18
C ASN A 138 -2.96 9.62 0.13
N GLY A 139 -1.93 8.77 0.20
CA GLY A 139 -1.75 7.63 -0.70
C GLY A 139 -2.72 6.48 -0.43
N GLN A 140 -3.36 6.43 0.74
CA GLN A 140 -4.22 5.31 1.12
C GLN A 140 -5.61 5.35 0.48
N ASN A 141 -6.08 6.51 0.03
CA ASN A 141 -7.46 6.71 -0.44
C ASN A 141 -7.71 6.30 -1.91
N ILE A 142 -6.65 6.09 -2.70
CA ILE A 142 -6.78 5.93 -4.15
C ILE A 142 -6.97 4.46 -4.56
N VAL A 143 -6.47 3.53 -3.75
CA VAL A 143 -6.54 2.10 -4.09
C VAL A 143 -7.70 1.46 -3.34
N ASN A 144 -8.73 1.02 -4.08
CA ASN A 144 -9.74 0.14 -3.51
C ASN A 144 -9.05 -1.15 -3.04
N LYS A 145 -9.04 -1.38 -1.73
CA LYS A 145 -8.38 -2.54 -1.11
C LYS A 145 -8.84 -3.88 -1.70
N GLN A 146 -10.04 -3.94 -2.29
CA GLN A 146 -10.58 -5.15 -2.91
C GLN A 146 -9.89 -5.52 -4.22
N THR A 147 -9.42 -4.53 -5.00
CA THR A 147 -8.76 -4.76 -6.29
C THR A 147 -7.24 -4.86 -6.19
N LEU A 148 -6.68 -4.54 -5.01
CA LEU A 148 -5.25 -4.63 -4.77
C LEU A 148 -4.84 -6.12 -4.64
N PHE A 149 -3.65 -6.49 -5.10
CA PHE A 149 -3.08 -7.83 -4.83
C PHE A 149 -2.41 -7.88 -3.45
N ASP A 150 -2.00 -9.08 -3.01
CA ASP A 150 -1.45 -9.27 -1.66
C ASP A 150 -0.05 -8.70 -1.48
N SER A 151 0.72 -8.55 -2.56
CA SER A 151 2.11 -8.10 -2.53
C SER A 151 2.24 -6.62 -2.91
N VAL A 152 3.05 -5.89 -2.14
CA VAL A 152 3.49 -4.52 -2.42
C VAL A 152 5.01 -4.52 -2.41
N TYR A 153 5.64 -4.01 -3.48
CA TYR A 153 7.10 -3.90 -3.54
C TYR A 153 7.54 -2.47 -3.31
N VAL A 154 8.65 -2.33 -2.61
CA VAL A 154 9.20 -1.03 -2.25
C VAL A 154 10.69 -1.04 -2.58
N VAL A 155 11.12 -0.03 -3.33
CA VAL A 155 12.53 0.26 -3.58
C VAL A 155 12.87 1.58 -2.90
N GLU A 156 13.78 1.53 -1.93
CA GLU A 156 14.29 2.72 -1.24
C GLU A 156 15.70 3.05 -1.74
N PRO A 157 16.07 4.35 -1.83
CA PRO A 157 15.27 5.51 -1.43
C PRO A 157 14.16 5.87 -2.44
N TYR A 158 12.99 6.32 -1.94
CA TYR A 158 11.73 6.45 -2.70
C TYR A 158 11.73 7.46 -3.87
N ASP A 159 12.73 8.32 -3.93
CA ASP A 159 12.89 9.43 -4.86
C ASP A 159 14.11 9.28 -5.77
N LEU A 160 14.80 8.13 -5.69
CA LEU A 160 15.94 7.88 -6.54
C LEU A 160 15.49 7.76 -8.00
N GLN A 161 15.98 8.68 -8.83
CA GLN A 161 15.85 8.60 -10.27
C GLN A 161 16.98 7.78 -10.86
N PHE A 162 16.65 6.83 -11.72
CA PHE A 162 17.58 6.02 -12.47
C PHE A 162 17.81 6.63 -13.85
N SER A 163 19.05 6.61 -14.34
CA SER A 163 19.38 7.04 -15.70
C SER A 163 18.88 6.05 -16.77
N SER A 164 18.57 4.82 -16.36
CA SER A 164 17.98 3.78 -17.20
C SER A 164 16.91 3.01 -16.45
N ASN A 165 15.88 2.54 -17.16
CA ASN A 165 14.76 1.85 -16.53
C ASN A 165 15.20 0.56 -15.84
N ILE A 166 14.93 0.46 -14.54
CA ILE A 166 15.04 -0.80 -13.81
C ILE A 166 13.91 -1.74 -14.23
N GLN A 167 14.18 -3.04 -14.24
CA GLN A 167 13.25 -4.05 -14.72
C GLN A 167 12.83 -4.97 -13.58
N PHE A 168 11.53 -5.18 -13.43
CA PHE A 168 10.97 -6.13 -12.49
C PHE A 168 10.45 -7.35 -13.23
N GLN A 169 10.65 -8.51 -12.62
CA GLN A 169 10.13 -9.80 -13.06
C GLN A 169 9.52 -10.50 -11.86
N ILE A 170 8.18 -10.52 -11.81
CA ILE A 170 7.43 -11.08 -10.68
C ILE A 170 6.69 -12.34 -11.13
N PRO A 171 6.98 -13.50 -10.53
CA PRO A 171 6.27 -14.73 -10.86
C PRO A 171 4.80 -14.67 -10.46
N PHE A 172 3.93 -15.18 -11.34
CA PHE A 172 2.47 -15.10 -11.22
C PHE A 172 1.86 -15.97 -10.13
N GLN A 173 2.63 -16.82 -9.44
CA GLN A 173 2.07 -17.64 -8.35
C GLN A 173 1.49 -16.76 -7.22
N GLU A 174 1.89 -15.49 -7.14
CA GLU A 174 1.38 -14.50 -6.19
C GLU A 174 0.07 -13.79 -6.62
N LEU A 175 -0.39 -13.95 -7.88
CA LEU A 175 -1.50 -13.20 -8.44
C LEU A 175 -2.69 -14.15 -8.69
N ASN A 176 -3.82 -13.93 -8.01
CA ASN A 176 -5.02 -14.78 -8.11
C ASN A 176 -5.47 -15.05 -9.57
N ASN A 177 -6.16 -16.18 -9.76
CA ASN A 177 -6.30 -16.97 -11.00
C ASN A 177 -6.86 -16.31 -12.27
N ASP A 178 -7.26 -15.04 -12.31
CA ASP A 178 -7.78 -14.40 -13.54
C ASP A 178 -6.72 -13.59 -14.29
N GLN A 179 -6.11 -14.31 -15.24
CA GLN A 179 -4.79 -14.15 -15.84
C GLN A 179 -4.62 -13.04 -16.90
N LYS A 180 -5.50 -12.04 -17.02
CA LYS A 180 -5.41 -11.07 -18.14
C LYS A 180 -5.40 -9.60 -17.76
N ASN A 181 -5.56 -9.32 -16.48
CA ASN A 181 -5.98 -8.00 -16.02
C ASN A 181 -5.18 -7.58 -14.79
N VAL A 182 -3.87 -7.39 -14.93
CA VAL A 182 -3.04 -6.79 -13.87
C VAL A 182 -2.48 -5.49 -14.40
N ASP A 183 -2.76 -4.40 -13.69
CA ASP A 183 -2.10 -3.12 -13.89
C ASP A 183 -1.07 -2.91 -12.77
N VAL A 184 0.11 -2.43 -13.14
CA VAL A 184 1.15 -2.03 -12.18
C VAL A 184 1.03 -0.53 -11.96
N LEU A 185 0.94 -0.11 -10.71
CA LEU A 185 0.91 1.30 -10.33
C LEU A 185 2.12 1.62 -9.45
N GLN A 186 2.74 2.77 -9.69
CA GLN A 186 3.79 3.33 -8.86
C GLN A 186 3.24 4.54 -8.09
N PHE A 187 3.43 4.58 -6.78
CA PHE A 187 3.08 5.74 -5.98
C PHE A 187 4.10 6.86 -6.16
N GLU A 188 3.63 8.05 -6.51
CA GLU A 188 4.40 9.28 -6.60
C GLU A 188 4.18 10.12 -5.33
N PRO A 189 5.18 10.19 -4.40
CA PRO A 189 4.98 10.81 -3.09
C PRO A 189 4.67 12.31 -3.16
N THR A 190 5.26 13.02 -4.12
CA THR A 190 5.15 14.48 -4.28
C THR A 190 3.70 14.92 -4.48
N ASN A 191 2.99 14.22 -5.36
CA ASN A 191 1.60 14.55 -5.71
C ASN A 191 0.59 13.67 -4.97
N GLY A 192 1.05 12.62 -4.29
CA GLY A 192 0.20 11.62 -3.66
C GLY A 192 -0.66 10.86 -4.65
N VAL A 193 -0.20 10.70 -5.90
CA VAL A 193 -0.93 10.01 -6.97
C VAL A 193 -0.27 8.69 -7.33
N TYR A 194 -1.01 7.84 -8.05
CA TYR A 194 -0.47 6.61 -8.61
C TYR A 194 -0.31 6.75 -10.13
N LEU A 195 0.90 6.46 -10.61
CA LEU A 195 1.23 6.43 -12.03
C LEU A 195 1.13 4.99 -12.53
N LYS A 196 0.38 4.79 -13.61
CA LYS A 196 0.28 3.48 -14.24
C LYS A 196 1.53 3.20 -15.07
N LEU A 197 2.21 2.10 -14.77
CA LEU A 197 3.37 1.63 -15.51
C LEU A 197 2.95 0.70 -16.65
N LEU A 198 3.76 0.68 -17.71
CA LEU A 198 3.59 -0.30 -18.78
C LEU A 198 4.09 -1.66 -18.28
N SER A 199 3.19 -2.64 -18.26
CA SER A 199 3.48 -4.00 -17.86
C SER A 199 3.13 -4.99 -18.96
N THR A 200 4.00 -5.99 -19.14
CA THR A 200 3.83 -7.08 -20.11
C THR A 200 3.75 -8.40 -19.36
N LEU A 201 2.75 -9.20 -19.71
CA LEU A 201 2.59 -10.54 -19.20
C LEU A 201 3.28 -11.56 -20.11
N ASP A 202 4.32 -12.23 -19.61
CA ASP A 202 4.93 -13.40 -20.25
C ASP A 202 4.15 -14.65 -19.84
N THR A 203 3.15 -15.04 -20.66
CA THR A 203 2.25 -16.17 -20.36
C THR A 203 2.97 -17.51 -20.33
N ASN A 204 4.07 -17.64 -21.06
CA ASN A 204 4.82 -18.90 -21.16
C ASN A 204 5.61 -19.15 -19.88
N ASN A 205 6.29 -18.11 -19.39
CA ASN A 205 7.08 -18.20 -18.17
C ASN A 205 6.29 -17.85 -16.91
N ARG A 206 5.04 -17.39 -17.05
CA ARG A 206 4.19 -16.91 -15.96
C ARG A 206 4.90 -15.82 -15.14
N VAL A 207 5.43 -14.80 -15.82
CA VAL A 207 6.14 -13.67 -15.20
C VAL A 207 5.55 -12.34 -15.64
N LEU A 208 5.28 -11.46 -14.67
CA LEU A 208 4.88 -10.08 -14.91
C LEU A 208 6.14 -9.25 -15.04
N LYS A 209 6.29 -8.59 -16.19
CA LYS A 209 7.44 -7.73 -16.47
C LYS A 209 6.97 -6.29 -16.51
N PHE A 210 7.62 -5.41 -15.77
CA PHE A 210 7.42 -3.97 -15.89
C PHE A 210 8.73 -3.24 -15.66
N GLN A 211 8.73 -1.97 -16.03
CA GLN A 211 9.89 -1.10 -15.95
C GLN A 211 9.56 0.18 -15.21
N SER A 212 10.54 0.73 -14.50
CA SER A 212 10.44 2.02 -13.84
C SER A 212 11.75 2.79 -14.00
N ASP A 213 11.68 4.08 -14.22
CA ASP A 213 12.83 5.00 -14.20
C ASP A 213 13.11 5.57 -12.81
N THR A 214 12.28 5.22 -11.83
CA THR A 214 12.33 5.75 -10.47
C THR A 214 12.15 4.64 -9.45
N ALA A 215 12.80 4.77 -8.31
CA ALA A 215 12.50 3.99 -7.12
C ALA A 215 11.12 4.41 -6.55
N GLY A 216 10.58 3.65 -5.60
CA GLY A 216 9.26 3.95 -5.06
C GLY A 216 8.47 2.75 -4.57
N VAL A 217 7.17 2.97 -4.39
CA VAL A 217 6.21 1.92 -3.97
C VAL A 217 5.44 1.45 -5.18
N PHE A 218 5.52 0.16 -5.46
CA PHE A 218 4.85 -0.51 -6.57
C PHE A 218 3.72 -1.38 -6.02
N VAL A 219 2.51 -1.13 -6.51
CA VAL A 219 1.31 -1.88 -6.16
C VAL A 219 0.72 -2.50 -7.43
N PHE A 220 0.14 -3.69 -7.29
CA PHE A 220 -0.55 -4.36 -8.39
C PHE A 220 -2.03 -4.29 -8.12
N VAL A 221 -2.79 -3.93 -9.15
CA VAL A 221 -4.25 -3.89 -9.07
C VAL A 221 -4.85 -4.72 -10.20
N GLU A 222 -5.99 -5.33 -9.92
CA GLU A 222 -6.80 -5.95 -10.94
C GLU A 222 -7.26 -4.85 -11.91
N LYS A 223 -6.98 -5.04 -13.19
CA LYS A 223 -7.40 -4.13 -14.24
C LYS A 223 -8.92 -4.13 -14.26
N SER A 224 -9.50 -3.01 -13.83
CA SER A 224 -10.91 -2.74 -14.04
C SER A 224 -11.23 -2.97 -15.51
N SER A 225 -12.25 -3.78 -15.79
CA SER A 225 -12.80 -4.05 -17.12
C SER A 225 -13.45 -2.79 -17.73
N SER A 226 -12.77 -1.64 -17.67
CA SER A 226 -13.25 -0.34 -18.12
C SER A 226 -13.43 -0.27 -19.65
N SER A 227 -12.90 -1.24 -20.40
CA SER A 227 -13.21 -1.41 -21.83
C SER A 227 -14.71 -1.66 -22.07
N ILE A 228 -15.42 -2.26 -21.10
CA ILE A 228 -16.88 -2.47 -21.21
C ILE A 228 -17.62 -1.14 -21.11
N TRP A 229 -17.15 -0.20 -20.27
CA TRP A 229 -17.76 1.13 -20.15
C TRP A 229 -17.53 2.00 -21.37
N VAL A 230 -16.34 1.92 -21.99
CA VAL A 230 -16.05 2.66 -23.22
C VAL A 230 -16.93 2.15 -24.36
N ALA A 231 -17.08 0.84 -24.54
CA ALA A 231 -18.02 0.31 -25.54
C ALA A 231 -19.48 0.68 -25.23
N GLY A 232 -19.88 0.61 -23.95
CA GLY A 232 -21.24 0.92 -23.50
C GLY A 232 -21.67 2.37 -23.71
N VAL A 233 -20.75 3.34 -23.61
CA VAL A 233 -21.05 4.77 -23.78
C VAL A 233 -20.77 5.28 -25.20
N VAL A 234 -19.69 4.81 -25.85
CA VAL A 234 -19.29 5.32 -27.16
C VAL A 234 -20.23 4.85 -28.27
N ILE A 235 -20.69 3.58 -28.25
CA ILE A 235 -21.60 3.03 -29.26
C ILE A 235 -22.92 3.81 -29.37
N PRO A 236 -23.66 4.08 -28.27
CA PRO A 236 -24.90 4.85 -28.37
C PRO A 236 -24.68 6.30 -28.82
N ILE A 237 -23.57 6.95 -28.43
CA ILE A 237 -23.25 8.31 -28.90
C ILE A 237 -23.04 8.33 -30.42
N VAL A 238 -22.27 7.38 -30.96
CA VAL A 238 -22.05 7.27 -32.41
C VAL A 238 -23.37 7.02 -33.15
N LEU A 239 -24.25 6.16 -32.62
CA LEU A 239 -25.58 5.92 -33.21
C LEU A 239 -26.44 7.19 -33.22
N ILE A 240 -26.45 7.98 -32.14
CA ILE A 240 -27.18 9.25 -32.08
C ILE A 240 -26.66 10.23 -33.13
N VAL A 241 -25.34 10.34 -33.30
CA VAL A 241 -24.72 11.20 -34.32
C VAL A 241 -25.13 10.77 -35.73
N ILE A 242 -25.13 9.46 -36.02
CA ILE A 242 -25.61 8.92 -37.31
C ILE A 242 -27.08 9.25 -37.54
N ILE A 243 -27.94 9.12 -36.53
CA ILE A 243 -29.36 9.47 -36.63
C ILE A 243 -29.53 10.97 -36.91
N ILE A 244 -28.79 11.84 -36.21
CA ILE A 244 -28.84 13.29 -36.43
C ILE A 244 -28.41 13.63 -37.87
N ILE A 245 -27.27 13.09 -38.33
CA ILE A 245 -26.77 13.33 -39.69
C ILE A 245 -27.76 12.82 -40.73
N SER A 246 -28.29 11.61 -40.55
CA SER A 246 -29.27 11.00 -41.46
C SER A 246 -30.56 11.82 -41.51
N THR A 247 -31.01 12.32 -40.36
CA THR A 247 -32.19 13.20 -40.26
C THR A 247 -31.97 14.52 -40.99
N VAL A 248 -30.79 15.14 -40.83
CA VAL A 248 -30.43 16.38 -41.54
C VAL A 248 -30.36 16.16 -43.04
N ILE A 249 -29.72 15.09 -43.51
CA ILE A 249 -29.63 14.73 -44.94
C ILE A 249 -31.03 14.47 -45.50
N TYR A 250 -31.84 13.67 -44.79
CA TYR A 250 -33.21 13.36 -45.19
C TYR A 250 -34.06 14.62 -45.38
N PHE A 251 -34.02 15.55 -44.43
CA PHE A 251 -34.79 16.79 -44.53
C PHE A 251 -34.25 17.76 -45.58
N ARG A 252 -32.94 17.75 -45.87
CA ARG A 252 -32.38 18.49 -47.01
C ARG A 252 -32.87 17.94 -48.35
N LEU A 253 -33.03 16.62 -48.47
CA LEU A 253 -33.53 15.98 -49.70
C LEU A 253 -35.05 16.05 -49.84
N SER A 254 -35.79 16.19 -48.73
CA SER A 254 -37.26 16.19 -48.72
C SER A 254 -37.86 17.37 -47.93
N PRO A 255 -37.75 18.62 -48.44
CA PRO A 255 -38.17 19.82 -47.72
C PRO A 255 -39.68 19.86 -47.39
N ASN A 256 -40.54 19.29 -48.23
CA ASN A 256 -41.98 19.23 -47.97
C ASN A 256 -42.32 18.40 -46.72
N ARG A 257 -41.55 17.33 -46.44
CA ARG A 257 -41.72 16.51 -45.24
C ARG A 257 -41.33 17.28 -43.98
N TYR A 258 -40.27 18.10 -44.04
CA TYR A 258 -39.87 18.95 -42.93
C TYR A 258 -40.98 19.94 -42.54
N ILE A 259 -41.62 20.57 -43.52
CA ILE A 259 -42.74 21.50 -43.29
C ILE A 259 -43.90 20.78 -42.60
N GLN A 260 -44.26 19.57 -43.06
CA GLN A 260 -45.31 18.76 -42.43
C GLN A 260 -44.99 18.41 -40.97
N VAL A 261 -43.75 17.98 -40.66
CA VAL A 261 -43.32 17.67 -39.29
C VAL A 261 -43.35 18.93 -38.41
N LYS A 262 -42.90 20.07 -38.94
CA LYS A 262 -42.92 21.35 -38.22
C LYS A 262 -44.34 21.80 -37.88
N ASP A 263 -45.27 21.64 -38.80
CA ASP A 263 -46.68 21.96 -38.57
C ASP A 263 -47.31 21.06 -37.51
N GLN A 264 -47.02 19.76 -37.55
CA GLN A 264 -47.48 18.83 -36.52
C GLN A 264 -46.92 19.17 -35.14
N LEU A 265 -45.61 19.44 -35.02
CA LEU A 265 -45.00 19.86 -33.76
C LEU A 265 -45.61 21.15 -33.20
N THR A 266 -45.95 22.10 -34.08
CA THR A 266 -46.60 23.36 -33.69
C THR A 266 -48.01 23.12 -33.15
N LYS A 267 -48.78 22.21 -33.77
CA LYS A 267 -50.11 21.79 -33.29
C LYS A 267 -50.01 21.09 -31.93
N THR A 268 -49.05 20.19 -31.76
CA THR A 268 -48.83 19.49 -30.48
C THR A 268 -48.42 20.45 -29.37
N LYS A 269 -47.51 21.40 -29.65
CA LYS A 269 -47.14 22.45 -28.69
C LYS A 269 -48.35 23.26 -28.25
N ARG A 270 -49.20 23.70 -29.19
CA ARG A 270 -50.44 24.44 -28.86
C ARG A 270 -51.37 23.60 -27.98
N SER A 271 -51.51 22.31 -28.25
CA SER A 271 -52.33 21.39 -27.43
C SER A 271 -51.80 21.18 -26.01
N PHE A 272 -50.48 21.19 -25.81
CA PHE A 272 -49.87 21.03 -24.48
C PHE A 272 -50.01 22.31 -23.65
N PHE A 273 -49.79 23.47 -24.28
CA PHE A 273 -49.87 24.76 -23.60
C PHE A 273 -51.30 25.29 -23.40
N SER A 274 -52.31 24.73 -24.08
CA SER A 274 -53.72 25.11 -23.86
C SER A 274 -54.38 24.37 -22.69
N ARG A 275 -53.64 23.54 -21.95
CA ARG A 275 -54.14 22.70 -20.84
C ARG A 275 -53.47 23.00 -19.48
N VAL A 276 -52.65 24.04 -19.41
CA VAL A 276 -52.10 24.62 -18.17
C VAL A 276 -52.68 26.01 -18.04
#